data_AF-A0A4Y7WN11-F1
#
_entry.id   AF-A0A4Y7WN11-F1
#
_cell.length_a   1.000
_cell.length_b   1.000
_cell.length_c   1.000
_cell.angle_alpha   90.00
_cell.angle_beta   90.00
_cell.angle_gamma   90.00
#
_symmetry.space_group_name_H-M   'P 1'
#
loop_
_entity.id
_entity.type
_entity.pdbx_description
1 polymer ?
#
loop_
_entity_poly.entity_id
_entity_poly.type
_entity_poly.pdbx_seq_one_letter_code
_entity_poly.pdbx_strand_id
1 'polypeptide(L)' 'MALSEGKFVEVQIAPIYNERSKRPASFDIEYKIDGKRFEDNLTNY' A
#
# COMPACT_ATOMS: atom_id res chain seq x y z
N MET A 1 -6.06 -12.02 12.07
CA MET A 1 -5.43 -11.23 10.98
C MET A 1 -6.26 -11.47 9.73
N ALA A 2 -6.52 -10.46 8.89
CA ALA A 2 -7.50 -10.58 7.81
C ALA A 2 -7.31 -11.81 6.90
N LEU A 3 -6.06 -12.08 6.50
CA LEU A 3 -5.71 -13.26 5.69
C LEU A 3 -5.88 -14.59 6.46
N SER A 4 -5.63 -14.62 7.76
CA SER A 4 -5.81 -15.82 8.59
C SER A 4 -7.29 -16.14 8.84
N GLU A 5 -8.20 -15.21 8.51
CA GLU A 5 -9.65 -15.33 8.66
C GLU A 5 -10.35 -15.63 7.33
N GLY A 6 -9.59 -15.88 6.25
CA GLY A 6 -10.15 -16.19 4.92
C GLY A 6 -10.75 -15.00 4.17
N LYS A 7 -10.47 -13.77 4.63
CA LYS A 7 -10.99 -12.54 4.02
C LYS A 7 -10.29 -12.23 2.72
N PHE A 8 -11.02 -11.65 1.78
CA PHE A 8 -10.44 -11.20 0.52
C PHE A 8 -9.77 -9.84 0.73
N VAL A 9 -8.49 -9.76 0.34
CA VAL A 9 -7.71 -8.53 0.48
C VAL A 9 -7.26 -8.07 -0.89
N GLU A 10 -7.69 -6.89 -1.30
CA GLU A 10 -7.19 -6.20 -2.48
C GLU A 10 -6.15 -5.18 -2.02
N VAL A 11 -4.98 -5.14 -2.67
CA VAL A 11 -3.93 -4.17 -2.34
C VAL A 11 -3.48 -3.48 -3.61
N GLN A 12 -3.38 -2.17 -3.56
CA GLN A 12 -2.78 -1.32 -4.58
C GLN A 12 -1.57 -0.60 -3.96
N ILE A 13 -0.43 -0.71 -4.63
CA ILE A 13 0.84 -0.13 -4.17
C ILE A 13 1.33 0.80 -5.27
N ALA A 14 1.46 2.09 -4.96
CA ALA A 14 1.96 3.11 -5.88
C ALA A 14 3.29 3.67 -5.35
N PRO A 15 4.42 3.45 -6.05
CA PRO A 15 5.70 4.06 -5.67
C PRO A 15 5.73 5.55 -6.01
N ILE A 16 6.19 6.37 -5.07
CA ILE A 16 6.37 7.81 -5.24
C ILE A 16 7.87 8.11 -5.33
N TYR A 17 8.31 8.70 -6.45
CA TYR A 17 9.70 9.03 -6.71
C TYR A 17 9.95 10.53 -6.54
N ASN A 18 11.11 10.89 -6.00
CA ASN A 18 11.64 12.24 -6.08
C ASN A 18 12.51 12.39 -7.34
N GLU A 19 12.33 13.51 -8.04
CA GLU A 19 12.82 13.87 -9.39
C GLU A 19 13.85 12.97 -10.09
N ARG A 20 15.02 12.70 -9.47
CA ARG A 20 16.14 11.97 -10.10
C ARG A 20 16.46 10.62 -9.45
N SER A 21 15.72 10.21 -8.43
CA SER A 21 15.98 8.94 -7.75
C SER A 21 15.42 7.77 -8.55
N LYS A 22 16.23 6.72 -8.66
CA LYS A 22 15.76 5.39 -9.11
C LYS A 22 15.08 4.60 -7.99
N ARG A 23 15.21 5.02 -6.72
CA ARG A 23 14.56 4.44 -5.55
C ARG A 23 13.32 5.28 -5.18
N PRO A 24 12.14 4.67 -4.97
CA PRO A 24 10.97 5.38 -4.45
C PRO A 24 11.27 6.00 -3.08
N ALA A 25 10.90 7.26 -2.91
CA ALA A 25 10.97 7.98 -1.64
C ALA A 25 9.88 7.52 -0.66
N SER A 26 8.71 7.15 -1.18
CA SER A 26 7.61 6.59 -0.39
C SER A 26 6.73 5.68 -1.25
N PHE A 27 5.79 4.99 -0.59
CA PHE A 27 4.77 4.18 -1.23
C PHE A 27 3.41 4.57 -0.68
N ASP A 28 2.47 4.89 -1.57
CA ASP A 28 1.06 4.94 -1.23
C ASP A 28 0.50 3.51 -1.30
N ILE A 29 -0.12 3.08 -0.22
CA ILE A 29 -0.73 1.77 -0.11
C ILE A 29 -2.21 1.95 0.17
N GLU A 30 -3.03 1.56 -0.80
CA GLU A 30 -4.46 1.40 -0.61
C GLU A 30 -4.75 -0.09 -0.48
N TYR A 31 -5.56 -0.48 0.50
CA TYR A 31 -6.04 -1.85 0.58
C TYR A 31 -7.51 -1.93 0.96
N LYS A 32 -8.18 -2.98 0.49
CA LYS A 32 -9.56 -3.29 0.84
C LYS A 32 -9.61 -4.66 1.49
N ILE A 33 -10.38 -4.79 2.56
CA ILE A 33 -10.70 -6.09 3.18
C ILE A 33 -12.20 -6.26 3.07
N ASP A 34 -12.65 -7.29 2.36
CA ASP A 34 -14.07 -7.55 2.08
C ASP A 34 -14.81 -6.29 1.57
N GLY A 35 -14.15 -5.51 0.70
CA GLY A 35 -14.68 -4.29 0.11
C GLY A 35 -14.55 -3.02 0.97
N LYS A 36 -14.13 -3.11 2.24
CA LYS A 36 -13.87 -1.94 3.09
C LYS A 36 -12.47 -1.38 2.83
N ARG A 37 -12.38 -0.10 2.42
CA ARG A 37 -11.14 0.59 2.04
C ARG A 37 -10.36 1.13 3.24
N PHE A 38 -9.04 1.04 3.13
CA PHE A 38 -8.02 1.54 4.04
C PHE A 38 -6.87 2.14 3.20
N GLU A 39 -6.15 3.11 3.76
CA GLU A 39 -5.05 3.82 3.08
C GLU A 39 -3.92 4.11 4.06
N ASP A 40 -2.68 3.97 3.62
CA ASP A 40 -1.47 4.25 4.39
C ASP A 40 -0.35 4.78 3.47
N ASN A 41 0.51 5.65 3.99
CA ASN A 41 1.68 6.17 3.28
C ASN A 41 2.96 5.73 4.00
N LEU A 42 3.73 4.85 3.36
CA LEU A 42 4.98 4.35 3.91
C LEU A 42 6.16 5.15 3.36
N THR A 43 6.80 5.91 4.23
CA THR A 43 8.02 6.66 3.90
C THR A 43 9.26 5.76 3.98
N ASN A 44 10.15 5.90 3.01
CA ASN A 44 11.39 5.14 2.93
C ASN A 44 12.51 5.89 3.67
N TYR A 45 13.00 5.34 4.79
CA TYR A 45 14.14 5.88 5.55
C TYR A 45 15.50 5.39 5.01
#